data_AF-A0AA38FQT7-F1
#
_entry.id   AF-A0AA38FQT7-F1
#
_cell.length_a   1.000
_cell.length_b   1.000
_cell.length_c   1.000
_cell.angle_alpha   90.00
_cell.angle_beta   90.00
_cell.angle_gamma   90.00
#
_symmetry.space_group_name_H-M   'P 1'
#
loop_
_entity.id
_entity.type
_entity.pdbx_description
1 polymer ?
#
loop_
_entity_poly.entity_id
_entity_poly.type
_entity_poly.pdbx_seq_one_letter_code
_entity_poly.pdbx_strand_id
1 'polypeptide(L)'
;LWTNKLPKGLLTLESIFNPNDQFRKEKANIYVKREDSKPILVEEDKILQIGKVATEQEKSDFIQLCQEFPNVFTWSYEDLRGFNSKLAQHTIELDPDAKPI
;
A
#
# COMPACT_ATOMS: atom_id res chain seq x y z
N LEU A 1 -16.05 26.58 -28.53
CA LEU A 1 -14.96 25.59 -28.39
C LEU A 1 -14.31 25.79 -27.03
N TRP A 2 -14.95 25.29 -25.97
CA TRP A 2 -14.40 25.38 -24.62
C TRP A 2 -13.22 24.41 -24.50
N THR A 3 -12.01 24.92 -24.31
CA THR A 3 -10.84 24.07 -24.09
C THR A 3 -10.74 23.83 -22.59
N ASN A 4 -11.03 22.60 -22.14
CA ASN A 4 -10.63 22.09 -20.81
C ASN A 4 -9.10 21.95 -20.76
N LYS A 5 -8.40 23.09 -20.85
CA LYS A 5 -6.97 23.13 -20.54
C LYS A 5 -6.87 23.22 -19.03
N LEU A 6 -6.19 22.24 -18.46
CA LEU A 6 -5.85 22.28 -17.05
C LEU A 6 -5.12 23.58 -16.73
N PRO A 7 -5.38 24.19 -15.56
CA PRO A 7 -4.68 25.38 -15.11
C PRO A 7 -3.16 25.14 -15.17
N LYS A 8 -2.40 26.15 -15.59
CA LYS A 8 -0.93 26.05 -15.64
C LYS A 8 -0.42 25.76 -14.23
N GLY A 9 0.33 24.66 -14.08
CA GLY A 9 0.87 24.20 -12.80
C GLY A 9 0.09 23.05 -12.15
N LEU A 10 -1.08 22.67 -12.67
CA LEU A 10 -1.77 21.45 -12.24
C LEU A 10 -1.16 20.24 -12.96
N LEU A 11 -0.59 19.30 -12.21
CA LEU A 11 -0.16 18.00 -12.72
C LEU A 11 -1.37 17.06 -12.73
N THR A 12 -1.51 16.25 -13.79
CA THR A 12 -2.54 15.20 -13.80
C THR A 12 -2.05 13.97 -13.07
N LEU A 13 -2.96 13.17 -12.51
CA LEU A 13 -2.59 11.94 -11.80
C LEU A 13 -1.80 10.98 -12.70
N GLU A 14 -2.13 10.92 -13.99
CA GLU A 14 -1.43 10.11 -14.99
C GLU A 14 -0.01 10.61 -15.28
N SER A 15 0.25 11.91 -15.05
CA SER A 15 1.59 12.50 -15.22
C SER A 15 2.51 12.26 -14.02
N ILE A 16 1.94 12.03 -12.83
CA ILE A 16 2.68 11.75 -11.60
C ILE A 16 2.89 10.25 -11.42
N PHE A 17 1.90 9.43 -11.82
CA PHE A 17 1.96 7.98 -11.70
C PHE A 17 2.85 7.37 -12.78
N ASN A 18 3.98 6.79 -12.39
CA ASN A 18 4.82 6.01 -13.29
C ASN A 18 4.39 4.53 -13.25
N PRO A 19 3.89 3.94 -14.36
CA PRO A 19 3.48 2.53 -14.37
C PRO A 19 4.65 1.55 -14.14
N ASN A 20 5.87 2.03 -14.39
CA ASN A 20 7.12 1.33 -14.10
C ASN A 20 7.76 1.84 -12.80
N ASP A 21 7.00 2.53 -11.94
CA ASP A 21 7.46 2.85 -10.60
C ASP A 21 7.68 1.53 -9.86
N GLN A 22 8.94 1.15 -9.75
CA GLN A 22 9.34 0.08 -8.88
C GLN A 22 9.61 0.74 -7.54
N PHE A 23 8.90 0.30 -6.51
CA PHE A 23 9.25 0.65 -5.14
C PHE A 23 10.74 0.33 -4.94
N ARG A 24 11.56 1.37 -5.03
CA ARG A 24 12.95 1.30 -4.62
C ARG A 24 12.84 1.12 -3.13
N LYS A 25 12.96 -0.13 -2.67
CA LYS A 25 13.60 -0.40 -1.39
C LYS A 25 14.99 0.21 -1.53
N GLU A 26 15.10 1.52 -1.38
CA GLU A 26 16.23 2.04 -0.64
C GLU A 26 16.27 1.10 0.55
N LYS A 27 17.38 0.37 0.66
CA LYS A 27 17.65 -0.33 1.90
C LYS A 27 17.78 0.82 2.89
N ALA A 28 16.65 1.28 3.42
CA ALA A 28 16.60 1.85 4.73
C ALA A 28 17.26 0.74 5.51
N ASN A 29 18.54 0.95 5.82
CA ASN A 29 19.24 0.09 6.72
C ASN A 29 18.62 0.42 8.07
N ILE A 30 17.36 0.02 8.26
CA ILE A 30 16.83 -0.24 9.55
C ILE A 30 17.64 -1.45 9.97
N TYR A 31 18.83 -1.20 10.49
CA TYR A 31 19.56 -2.14 11.30
C TYR A 31 18.70 -2.29 12.57
N VAL A 32 17.55 -2.94 12.45
CA VAL A 32 16.97 -3.65 13.57
C VAL A 32 18.02 -4.71 13.85
N LYS A 33 18.81 -4.51 14.91
CA LYS A 33 19.67 -5.58 15.42
C LYS A 33 18.75 -6.80 15.59
N ARG A 34 18.90 -7.79 14.70
CA ARG A 34 18.09 -9.02 14.68
C ARG A 34 18.26 -9.87 15.94
N GLU A 35 19.21 -9.49 16.80
CA GLU A 35 19.47 -10.14 18.08
C GLU A 35 18.25 -10.08 19.02
N ASP A 36 17.30 -9.18 18.73
CA ASP A 36 16.20 -8.84 19.61
C ASP A 36 14.81 -8.99 18.93
N SER A 37 14.57 -10.02 18.13
CA SER A 37 13.22 -10.29 17.61
C SER A 37 12.87 -11.78 17.52
N LYS A 38 11.60 -12.13 17.73
CA LYS A 38 11.08 -13.50 17.58
C LYS A 38 10.27 -13.61 16.28
N PRO A 39 10.58 -14.59 15.40
CA PRO A 39 9.81 -14.83 14.18
C PRO A 39 8.45 -15.48 14.49
N ILE A 40 7.42 -15.06 13.76
CA ILE A 40 6.08 -15.66 13.77
C ILE A 40 5.66 -15.93 12.34
N LEU A 41 5.21 -17.16 12.10
CA LEU A 41 4.59 -17.55 10.85
C LEU A 41 3.12 -17.09 10.84
N VAL A 42 2.73 -16.30 9.85
CA VAL A 42 1.36 -15.78 9.71
C VAL A 42 0.64 -16.41 8.52
N GLU A 43 1.33 -16.61 7.40
CA GLU A 43 0.87 -17.38 6.24
C GLU A 43 2.01 -18.29 5.74
N GLU A 44 1.70 -19.25 4.86
CA GLU A 44 2.72 -20.02 4.13
C GLU A 44 3.70 -19.03 3.48
N ASP A 45 4.95 -19.07 3.94
CA ASP A 45 6.08 -18.22 3.54
C ASP A 45 6.09 -16.75 4.01
N LYS A 46 5.14 -16.30 4.85
CA LYS A 46 5.16 -14.92 5.40
C LYS A 46 5.46 -14.90 6.89
N ILE A 47 6.65 -14.38 7.22
CA ILE A 47 7.19 -14.29 8.59
C ILE A 47 7.14 -12.84 9.06
N LEU A 48 6.46 -12.60 10.19
CA LEU A 48 6.53 -11.34 10.93
C LEU A 48 7.54 -11.44 12.08
N GLN A 49 8.11 -10.30 12.47
CA GLN A 49 9.06 -10.20 13.57
C GLN A 49 8.47 -9.33 14.67
N ILE A 50 8.39 -9.85 15.90
CA ILE A 50 8.05 -9.05 17.07
C ILE A 50 9.32 -8.55 17.75
N GLY A 51 9.38 -7.26 18.05
CA GLY A 51 10.48 -6.66 18.80
C GLY A 51 10.58 -7.19 20.23
N LYS A 52 11.80 -7.42 20.73
CA LYS A 52 12.08 -8.00 22.06
C LYS A 52 11.57 -7.17 23.23
N VAL A 53 11.38 -5.87 23.04
CA VAL A 53 10.92 -4.94 24.09
C VAL A 53 9.46 -5.22 24.50
N ALA A 54 8.70 -5.96 23.68
CA ALA A 54 7.38 -6.43 24.07
C ALA A 54 7.45 -7.41 25.26
N THR A 55 6.53 -7.25 26.19
CA THR A 55 6.27 -8.20 27.27
C THR A 55 5.78 -9.54 26.70
N GLU A 56 5.85 -10.62 27.49
CA GLU A 56 5.34 -11.93 27.06
C GLU A 56 3.82 -11.91 26.79
N GLN A 57 3.06 -11.08 27.53
CA GLN A 57 1.64 -10.89 27.28
C GLN A 57 1.41 -10.20 25.93
N GLU A 58 2.09 -9.07 25.67
CA GLU A 58 1.97 -8.36 24.40
C GLU A 58 2.40 -9.25 23.22
N LYS A 59 3.44 -10.07 23.38
CA LYS A 59 3.84 -11.05 22.35
C LYS A 59 2.71 -12.04 22.06
N SER A 60 2.03 -12.54 23.08
CA SER A 60 0.89 -13.44 22.92
C SER A 60 -0.26 -12.75 22.20
N ASP A 61 -0.58 -11.52 22.61
CA ASP A 61 -1.67 -10.73 22.02
C ASP A 61 -1.38 -10.41 20.54
N PHE A 62 -0.13 -10.07 20.21
CA PHE A 62 0.30 -9.84 18.83
C PHE A 62 0.27 -11.12 17.98
N ILE A 63 0.67 -12.26 18.54
CA ILE A 63 0.56 -13.56 17.84
C ILE A 63 -0.91 -13.82 17.51
N GLN A 64 -1.80 -13.66 18.50
CA GLN A 64 -3.23 -13.87 18.32
C GLN A 64 -3.81 -12.93 17.25
N LEU A 65 -3.49 -11.63 17.33
CA LEU A 65 -3.94 -10.63 16.36
C LEU A 65 -3.49 -10.95 14.93
N CYS A 66 -2.23 -11.37 14.75
CA CYS A 66 -1.71 -11.71 13.43
C CYS A 66 -2.38 -12.97 12.86
N GLN A 67 -2.68 -13.95 13.72
CA GLN A 67 -3.39 -15.17 13.34
C GLN A 67 -4.87 -14.94 13.04
N GLU A 68 -5.50 -13.98 13.71
CA GLU A 68 -6.90 -13.61 13.48
C GLU A 68 -7.09 -12.84 12.17
N PHE A 69 -6.10 -12.02 11.79
CA PHE A 69 -6.16 -11.16 10.60
C PHE A 69 -4.95 -11.35 9.66
N PRO A 70 -4.67 -12.57 9.16
CA PRO A 70 -3.49 -12.83 8.35
C PRO A 70 -3.46 -11.92 7.12
N ASN A 71 -4.58 -11.84 6.39
CA ASN A 71 -4.74 -11.04 5.18
C ASN A 71 -4.50 -9.54 5.36
N VAL A 72 -4.50 -8.99 6.59
CA VAL A 72 -4.24 -7.56 6.82
C VAL A 72 -2.75 -7.30 6.96
N PHE A 73 -2.03 -8.22 7.61
CA PHE A 73 -0.59 -8.08 7.86
C PHE A 73 0.28 -8.70 6.77
N THR A 74 -0.33 -9.38 5.80
CA THR A 74 0.36 -10.12 4.74
C THR A 74 0.27 -9.43 3.37
N TRP A 75 -0.11 -8.15 3.30
CA TRP A 75 -0.17 -7.41 2.03
C TRP A 75 1.17 -7.38 1.33
N SER A 76 1.21 -7.97 0.14
CA SER A 76 2.29 -7.78 -0.80
C SER A 76 2.16 -6.41 -1.47
N TYR A 77 3.25 -5.96 -2.10
CA TYR A 77 3.18 -4.73 -2.89
C TYR A 77 2.21 -4.89 -4.06
N GLU A 78 2.10 -6.09 -4.61
CA GLU A 78 1.17 -6.46 -5.66
C GLU A 78 -0.30 -6.32 -5.22
N ASP A 79 -0.61 -6.58 -3.94
CA ASP A 79 -1.95 -6.36 -3.37
C ASP A 79 -2.26 -4.85 -3.21
N LEU A 80 -1.23 -4.02 -3.08
CA LEU A 80 -1.31 -2.56 -3.01
C LEU A 80 -1.30 -1.89 -4.39
N ARG A 81 -0.86 -2.59 -5.45
CA ARG A 81 -1.02 -2.10 -6.81
C ARG A 81 -2.52 -2.05 -7.06
N GLY A 82 -3.08 -0.84 -6.98
CA GLY A 82 -4.51 -0.59 -7.19
C GLY A 82 -5.04 -1.31 -8.43
N PHE A 83 -6.35 -1.57 -8.42
CA PHE A 83 -7.07 -2.26 -9.50
C PHE A 83 -6.50 -1.94 -10.88
N ASN A 84 -6.33 -2.98 -11.69
CA ASN A 84 -5.92 -2.84 -13.09
C ASN A 84 -6.74 -1.71 -13.74
N SER A 85 -6.06 -0.68 -14.24
CA SER A 85 -6.70 0.49 -14.84
C SER A 85 -7.53 0.13 -16.08
N LYS A 86 -7.32 -1.05 -16.67
CA LYS A 86 -8.17 -1.61 -17.74
C LYS A 86 -9.48 -2.24 -17.22
N LEU A 87 -9.56 -2.58 -15.93
CA LEU A 87 -10.71 -3.22 -15.30
C LEU A 87 -11.55 -2.24 -14.47
N ALA A 88 -10.95 -1.21 -13.88
CA ALA A 88 -11.63 -0.25 -13.02
C ALA A 88 -11.46 1.20 -13.53
N GLN A 89 -11.92 1.46 -14.75
CA GLN A 89 -12.13 2.83 -15.21
C GLN A 89 -13.64 3.11 -15.24
N HIS A 90 -14.14 3.80 -14.22
CA HIS A 90 -15.49 4.35 -14.27
C HIS A 90 -15.45 5.64 -15.07
N THR A 91 -16.03 5.61 -16.27
CA THR A 91 -16.30 6.82 -17.04
C THR A 91 -17.63 7.38 -16.56
N ILE A 92 -17.59 8.58 -15.98
CA ILE A 92 -18.82 9.30 -15.66
C ILE A 92 -19.24 10.02 -16.94
N GLU A 93 -20.37 9.63 -17.51
CA GLU A 93 -20.97 10.36 -18.63
C GLU A 93 -21.46 11.71 -18.13
N LEU A 94 -20.71 12.76 -18.43
CA LEU A 94 -21.08 14.14 -18.13
C LEU A 94 -21.78 14.74 -19.34
N ASP A 95 -22.82 15.52 -19.07
CA ASP A 95 -23.43 16.39 -20.07
C ASP A 95 -22.36 17.39 -20.57
N PRO A 96 -22.08 17.46 -21.89
CA PRO A 96 -21.11 18.40 -22.46
C PRO A 96 -21.37 19.86 -22.08
N ASP A 97 -22.62 20.22 -21.80
CA ASP A 97 -23.04 21.58 -21.47
C ASP A 97 -23.15 21.82 -19.95
N ALA A 98 -22.92 20.79 -19.13
CA ALA A 98 -22.91 20.95 -17.68
C ALA A 98 -21.70 21.77 -17.22
N LYS A 99 -21.99 22.82 -16.45
CA LYS A 99 -20.95 23.64 -15.80
C LYS A 99 -20.50 22.97 -14.50
N PRO A 100 -19.18 22.96 -14.21
CA PRO A 100 -18.69 22.54 -12.90
C PRO A 100 -19.21 23.52 -11.84
N ILE A 101 -19.73 22.96 -10.74
CA ILE A 101 -20.14 23.71 -9.54
C ILE A 101 -18.96 23.97 -8.61
#